data_AF-A0A6I6E785-F1
#
_entry.id   AF-A0A6I6E785-F1
#
_cell.length_a   1.000
_cell.length_b   1.000
_cell.length_c   1.000
_cell.angle_alpha   90.00
_cell.angle_beta   90.00
_cell.angle_gamma   90.00
#
_symmetry.space_group_name_H-M   'P 1'
#
loop_
_entity.id
_entity.type
_entity.pdbx_description
1 polymer ?
#
loop_
_entity_poly.entity_id
_entity_poly.type
_entity_poly.pdbx_seq_one_letter_code
_entity_poly.pdbx_strand_id
1 'polypeptide(L)' 'MIIMESGVRHAHPHLRERIRAAGGVYEWANDMLIRMAGPAQLGDGPGSPCVHCGHPRIDHVERDGELRCPEE' A
#
# COMPACT_ATOMS: atom_id res chain seq x y z
N MET A 1 -20.95 6.08 53.32
CA MET A 1 -20.63 6.79 52.07
C MET A 1 -19.38 6.13 51.50
N ILE A 2 -19.53 5.28 50.48
CA ILE A 2 -18.39 4.65 49.79
C ILE A 2 -18.29 5.36 48.44
N ILE A 3 -17.20 6.09 48.23
CA ILE A 3 -16.89 6.72 46.95
C ILE A 3 -16.18 5.67 46.08
N MET A 4 -16.81 5.26 44.97
CA MET A 4 -16.21 4.43 43.93
C MET A 4 -15.75 5.34 42.79
N GLU A 5 -14.51 5.85 42.83
CA GLU A 5 -13.94 6.59 41.69
C GLU A 5 -13.45 5.60 40.62
N SER A 6 -13.92 5.88 39.41
CA SER A 6 -13.97 4.98 38.27
C SER A 6 -12.60 4.75 37.63
N GLY A 7 -12.03 3.56 37.82
CA GLY A 7 -10.86 3.10 37.08
C GLY A 7 -11.21 2.80 35.61
N VAL A 8 -11.06 3.78 34.72
CA VAL A 8 -11.17 3.56 33.27
C VAL A 8 -9.85 2.98 32.76
N ARG A 9 -9.83 1.66 32.53
CA ARG A 9 -8.79 1.03 31.71
C ARG A 9 -9.03 1.45 30.26
N HIS A 10 -8.09 2.18 29.65
CA HIS A 10 -8.14 2.48 28.22
C HIS A 10 -7.91 1.16 27.46
N ALA A 11 -9.00 0.47 27.12
CA ALA A 11 -8.92 -0.71 26.28
C ALA A 11 -8.46 -0.27 24.90
N HIS A 12 -7.22 -0.61 24.53
CA HIS A 12 -6.81 -0.49 23.14
C HIS A 12 -7.72 -1.40 22.31
N PRO A 13 -8.27 -0.90 21.18
CA PRO A 13 -9.13 -1.71 20.33
C PRO A 13 -8.39 -2.98 19.93
N HIS A 14 -9.11 -4.10 19.93
CA HIS A 14 -8.54 -5.38 19.56
C HIS A 14 -8.03 -5.33 18.12
N LEU A 15 -7.04 -6.17 17.80
CA LEU A 15 -6.45 -6.22 16.46
C LEU A 15 -7.52 -6.33 15.35
N ARG A 16 -8.54 -7.16 15.55
CA ARG A 16 -9.63 -7.35 14.60
C ARG A 16 -10.44 -6.07 14.37
N GLU A 17 -10.66 -5.26 15.40
CA GLU A 17 -11.39 -4.00 15.30
C GLU A 17 -10.57 -2.96 14.54
N ARG A 18 -9.26 -2.91 14.81
CA ARG A 18 -8.32 -2.05 14.08
C ARG A 18 -8.24 -2.39 12.60
N ILE A 19 -8.19 -3.68 12.26
CA ILE A 19 -8.20 -4.17 10.87
C ILE A 19 -9.50 -3.76 10.17
N ARG A 20 -10.65 -3.96 10.84
CA ARG A 20 -11.94 -3.56 10.27
C ARG A 20 -12.05 -2.05 10.08
N ALA A 21 -11.55 -1.26 11.03
CA ALA A 21 -11.56 0.19 10.95
C ALA A 21 -10.68 0.73 9.80
N ALA A 22 -9.62 0.01 9.43
CA ALA A 22 -8.74 0.35 8.31
C ALA A 22 -9.33 -0.02 6.92
N GLY A 23 -10.43 -0.77 6.86
CA GLY A 23 -11.03 -1.23 5.60
C GLY A 23 -10.67 -2.66 5.19
N GLY A 24 -9.77 -3.32 5.92
CA GLY A 24 -9.33 -4.68 5.61
C GLY A 24 -7.93 -4.99 6.12
N VAL A 25 -7.51 -6.25 5.92
CA VAL A 25 -6.18 -6.71 6.34
C VAL A 25 -5.08 -6.04 5.51
N TYR A 26 -5.32 -5.86 4.20
CA TYR A 26 -4.37 -5.25 3.29
C TYR A 26 -4.10 -3.79 3.67
N GLU A 27 -5.16 -3.01 3.84
CA GLU A 27 -5.11 -1.59 4.19
C GLU A 27 -4.44 -1.39 5.55
N TRP A 28 -4.83 -2.19 6.55
CA TRP A 28 -4.19 -2.16 7.88
C TRP A 28 -2.69 -2.46 7.80
N ALA A 29 -2.30 -3.49 7.04
CA ALA A 29 -0.90 -3.85 6.89
C ALA A 29 -0.11 -2.76 6.13
N ASN A 30 -0.70 -2.21 5.07
CA ASN A 30 -0.10 -1.14 4.27
C ASN A 30 0.11 0.13 5.10
N ASP A 31 -0.87 0.53 5.91
CA ASP A 31 -0.75 1.67 6.83
C ASP A 31 0.36 1.45 7.86
N MET A 32 0.45 0.24 8.42
CA MET A 32 1.52 -0.12 9.36
C MET A 32 2.90 -0.05 8.69
N LEU A 33 3.03 -0.57 7.46
CA LEU A 33 4.26 -0.51 6.67
C LEU A 33 4.65 0.93 6.37
N ILE A 34 3.71 1.77 5.91
CA ILE A 34 3.95 3.18 5.62
C ILE A 34 4.42 3.93 6.88
N ARG A 35 3.82 3.64 8.03
CA ARG A 35 4.22 4.26 9.30
C ARG A 35 5.65 3.87 9.72
N MET A 36 6.08 2.65 9.42
CA MET A 36 7.40 2.14 9.81
C MET A 36 8.50 2.49 8.81
N ALA A 37 8.22 2.35 7.51
CA ALA A 37 9.20 2.43 6.43
C ALA A 37 9.06 3.72 5.59
N GLY A 38 8.00 4.50 5.80
CA GLY A 38 7.63 5.61 4.95
C GLY A 38 6.77 5.20 3.75
N PRO A 39 6.27 6.18 2.96
CA PRO A 39 5.50 5.91 1.76
C PRO A 39 6.33 5.14 0.72
N ALA A 40 5.64 4.42 -0.17
CA ALA A 40 6.29 3.74 -1.28
C ALA A 40 7.09 4.74 -2.12
N GLN A 41 8.39 4.48 -2.26
CA GLN A 41 9.25 5.28 -3.12
C GLN A 41 9.14 4.74 -4.55
N LEU A 42 8.69 5.59 -5.47
CA LEU A 42 8.86 5.35 -6.89
C LEU A 42 10.29 5.78 -7.23
N GLY A 43 11.10 4.87 -7.78
CA GLY A 43 12.45 5.22 -8.21
C GLY A 43 12.39 6.24 -9.36
N ASP A 44 13.32 7.19 -9.36
CA ASP A 44 13.50 8.10 -10.49
C ASP A 44 14.07 7.31 -11.68
N GLY A 45 13.39 7.38 -12.82
CA GLY A 45 13.84 6.77 -14.06
C GLY A 45 12.70 6.10 -14.83
N PRO A 46 12.97 5.73 -16.09
CA PRO A 46 11.92 5.30 -17.01
C PRO A 46 11.42 3.86 -16.76
N GLY A 47 11.73 3.27 -15.59
CA GLY A 47 11.45 1.88 -15.26
C GLY A 47 12.47 0.92 -15.86
N SER A 48 12.21 -0.39 -15.71
CA SER A 48 13.08 -1.42 -16.29
C SER A 48 12.95 -1.45 -17.82
N PRO A 49 14.06 -1.72 -18.55
CA PRO A 49 14.01 -1.86 -20.00
C PRO A 49 13.24 -3.12 -20.40
N CYS A 50 12.54 -3.06 -21.53
CA CYS A 50 11.89 -4.21 -22.13
C CYS A 50 12.91 -5.20 -22.68
N VAL A 51 12.68 -6.49 -22.45
CA VAL A 51 13.55 -7.58 -22.93
C VAL A 51 13.48 -7.78 -24.44
N HIS A 52 12.44 -7.26 -25.11
CA HIS A 52 12.24 -7.41 -26.56
C HIS A 52 12.82 -6.23 -27.36
N CYS A 53 12.48 -4.99 -27.00
CA CYS A 53 12.85 -3.80 -27.76
C CYS A 53 13.90 -2.90 -27.09
N GLY A 54 14.31 -3.21 -25.85
CA GLY A 54 15.28 -2.40 -25.08
C GLY A 54 14.76 -1.06 -24.57
N HIS A 55 13.62 -0.59 -25.07
CA HIS A 55 12.99 0.65 -24.63
C HIS A 55 12.41 0.49 -23.21
N PRO A 56 12.35 1.57 -22.44
CA PRO A 56 11.60 1.62 -21.19
C PRO A 56 10.18 1.05 -21.31
N ARG A 57 9.75 0.28 -20.31
CA ARG A 57 8.36 -0.25 -20.28
C ARG A 57 7.30 0.85 -20.26
N ILE A 58 7.64 2.05 -19.78
CA ILE A 58 6.73 3.20 -19.78
C ILE A 58 6.44 3.71 -21.20
N ASP A 59 7.31 3.43 -22.18
CA ASP A 59 7.12 3.83 -23.58
C ASP A 59 6.24 2.83 -24.36
N HIS A 60 5.78 1.75 -23.73
CA HIS A 60 4.95 0.74 -24.39
C HIS A 60 3.52 1.21 -24.57
N VAL A 61 2.94 0.87 -25.71
CA VAL A 61 1.58 1.27 -26.06
C VAL A 61 0.60 0.14 -25.75
N GLU A 62 -0.53 0.47 -25.15
CA GLU A 62 -1.59 -0.51 -24.92
C GLU A 62 -2.30 -0.84 -26.24
N ARG A 63 -2.33 -2.13 -26.61
CA ARG A 63 -3.09 -2.68 -27.74
C ARG A 63 -3.72 -4.00 -27.32
N ASP A 64 -5.03 -4.15 -27.55
CA ASP A 64 -5.81 -5.35 -27.19
C ASP A 64 -5.70 -5.75 -25.70
N GLY A 65 -5.54 -4.76 -24.81
CA GLY A 65 -5.38 -4.98 -23.36
C GLY A 65 -3.99 -5.45 -22.93
N GLU A 66 -3.01 -5.44 -23.84
CA GLU A 66 -1.62 -5.79 -23.56
C GLU A 66 -0.68 -4.62 -23.93
N LEU A 67 0.39 -4.45 -23.15
CA LEU A 67 1.44 -3.49 -23.47
C LEU A 67 2.37 -4.06 -24.56
N ARG A 68 2.40 -3.40 -25.72
CA ARG A 68 3.21 -3.78 -26.89
C ARG A 68 4.42 -2.87 -27.06
N CYS A 69 5.43 -3.36 -27.78
CA CYS A 69 6.59 -2.52 -28.10
C CYS A 69 6.14 -1.33 -28.98
N PRO A 70 6.72 -0.14 -28.81
CA PRO A 70 6.27 1.07 -29.51
C PRO A 70 6.40 1.00 -31.04
N GLU A 71 7.35 0.20 -31.54
CA GLU A 71 7.63 0.01 -32.97
C GLU A 71 7.02 -1.28 -33.55
N GLU A 72 6.17 -1.97 -32.79
CA GLU A 72 5.47 -3.21 -33.21
C GLU A 72 4.18 -2.91 -34.00
#